data_AF-A0ABD0R946-F1
#
_entry.id   AF-A0ABD0R946-F1
#
_cell.length_a   1.000
_cell.length_b   1.000
_cell.length_c   1.000
_cell.angle_alpha   90.00
_cell.angle_beta   90.00
_cell.angle_gamma   90.00
#
_symmetry.space_group_name_H-M   'P 1'
#
loop_
_entity.id
_entity.type
_entity.pdbx_description
1 polymer ?
#
loop_
_entity_poly.entity_id
_entity_poly.type
_entity_poly.pdbx_seq_one_letter_code
_entity_poly.pdbx_strand_id
1 'polypeptide(L)'
;YLVDSHWFKQWKKYVGFDSWDKYQMGDQNVYPGPVDNSGLLQDGDVLGIKEHLIDELDYILLPADGWNKLLSWYGLSPGQEPIARKVRQRPRVTPKTHRHVTVKD
;
A
#
# COMPACT_ATOMS: atom_id res chain seq x y z
N TYR A 1 0.94 -4.45 5.03
CA TYR A 1 -0.39 -4.74 4.48
C TYR A 1 -0.62 -3.77 3.33
N LEU A 2 -1.22 -4.25 2.25
CA LEU A 2 -1.65 -3.38 1.16
C LEU A 2 -3.00 -2.77 1.53
N VAL A 3 -3.14 -1.47 1.22
CA VAL A 3 -4.40 -0.75 1.30
C VAL A 3 -4.59 -0.05 -0.04
N ASP A 4 -5.79 -0.14 -0.61
CA ASP A 4 -6.14 0.59 -1.83
C ASP A 4 -5.88 2.10 -1.67
N SER A 5 -5.19 2.70 -2.65
CA SER A 5 -4.78 4.09 -2.55
C SER A 5 -5.96 5.05 -2.61
N HIS A 6 -7.06 4.68 -3.28
CA HIS A 6 -8.27 5.49 -3.34
C HIS A 6 -8.92 5.57 -1.95
N TRP A 7 -9.11 4.42 -1.31
CA TRP A 7 -9.62 4.37 0.07
C TRP A 7 -8.72 5.17 1.02
N PHE A 8 -7.39 5.00 0.92
CA PHE A 8 -6.45 5.70 1.79
C PHE A 8 -6.44 7.22 1.56
N LYS A 9 -6.54 7.68 0.30
CA LYS A 9 -6.68 9.10 -0.03
C LYS A 9 -7.96 9.69 0.55
N GLN A 10 -9.06 8.93 0.52
CA GLN A 10 -10.33 9.34 1.11
C GLN A 10 -10.22 9.46 2.65
N TRP A 11 -9.59 8.49 3.30
CA TRP A 11 -9.30 8.54 4.73
C TRP A 11 -8.46 9.76 5.11
N LYS A 12 -7.41 10.08 4.35
CA LYS A 12 -6.56 11.26 4.58
C LYS A 12 -7.35 12.57 4.57
N LYS A 13 -8.31 12.73 3.65
CA LYS A 13 -9.22 13.89 3.62
C LYS A 13 -10.10 13.93 4.87
N TYR A 14 -10.71 12.79 5.21
CA TYR A 14 -11.59 12.69 6.37
C TYR A 14 -10.90 13.07 7.69
N VAL A 15 -9.66 12.62 7.90
CA VAL A 15 -8.91 12.93 9.13
C VAL A 15 -8.08 14.22 9.05
N GLY A 16 -8.09 14.92 7.91
CA GLY A 16 -7.25 16.11 7.68
C GLY A 16 -5.75 15.82 7.79
N PHE A 17 -5.31 14.65 7.30
CA PHE A 17 -3.93 14.17 7.39
C PHE A 17 -2.95 15.12 6.71
N ASP A 18 -3.27 15.54 5.49
CA ASP A 18 -2.49 16.53 4.76
C ASP A 18 -2.89 17.93 5.26
N SER A 19 -1.94 18.71 5.76
CA SER A 19 -2.19 19.93 6.54
C SER A 19 -2.88 21.07 5.77
N TRP A 20 -3.01 20.96 4.45
CA TRP A 20 -3.52 22.00 3.56
C TRP A 20 -5.00 21.85 3.19
N ASP A 21 -5.61 20.68 3.40
CA ASP A 21 -7.02 20.42 3.06
C ASP A 21 -7.80 19.93 4.28
N LYS A 22 -8.02 20.84 5.24
CA LYS A 22 -8.79 20.56 6.47
C LYS A 22 -10.28 20.93 6.35
N TYR A 23 -10.71 21.48 5.20
CA TYR A 23 -12.10 21.91 5.01
C TYR A 23 -13.08 20.74 5.07
N GLN A 24 -12.63 19.55 4.67
CA GLN A 24 -13.42 18.33 4.66
C GLN A 24 -13.17 17.45 5.89
N MET A 25 -12.33 17.89 6.84
CA MET A 25 -12.02 17.10 8.03
C MET A 25 -13.28 16.84 8.85
N GLY A 26 -13.57 15.57 9.12
CA GLY A 26 -14.76 15.12 9.85
C GLY A 26 -16.06 15.18 9.07
N ASP A 27 -16.06 15.66 7.81
CA ASP A 27 -17.26 15.67 6.98
C ASP A 27 -17.68 14.24 6.61
N GLN A 28 -18.95 13.92 6.83
CA GLN A 28 -19.52 12.61 6.53
C GLN A 28 -19.53 12.30 5.03
N ASN A 29 -19.54 13.32 4.17
CA ASN A 29 -19.47 13.14 2.71
C ASN A 29 -18.13 12.53 2.25
N VAL A 30 -17.10 12.63 3.10
CA VAL A 30 -15.77 12.10 2.83
C VAL A 30 -15.41 10.95 3.77
N TYR A 31 -16.37 10.46 4.57
CA TYR A 31 -16.17 9.28 5.40
C TYR A 31 -15.79 8.08 4.52
N PRO A 32 -14.64 7.43 4.76
CA PRO A 32 -14.12 6.42 3.83
C PRO A 32 -14.89 5.09 3.90
N GLY A 33 -15.71 4.86 4.93
CA GLY A 33 -16.35 3.56 5.16
C GLY A 33 -15.34 2.47 5.57
N PRO A 34 -15.78 1.19 5.59
CA PRO A 34 -14.87 0.06 5.79
C PRO A 34 -13.73 0.04 4.79
N VAL A 35 -12.57 -0.48 5.20
CA VAL A 35 -11.43 -0.63 4.29
C VAL A 35 -11.83 -1.48 3.09
N ASP A 36 -11.72 -0.92 1.90
CA ASP A 36 -12.08 -1.61 0.66
C ASP A 36 -10.85 -1.78 -0.25
N ASN A 37 -10.43 -3.02 -0.45
CA ASN A 37 -9.33 -3.40 -1.33
C ASN A 37 -9.80 -4.02 -2.65
N SER A 38 -11.09 -3.95 -3.00
CA SER A 38 -11.64 -4.53 -4.23
C SER A 38 -10.93 -4.02 -5.49
N GLY A 39 -10.48 -2.76 -5.49
CA GLY A 39 -9.68 -2.17 -6.55
C GLY A 39 -8.37 -2.92 -6.84
N LEU A 40 -7.82 -3.64 -5.86
CA LEU A 40 -6.57 -4.40 -5.95
C LEU A 40 -6.78 -5.90 -6.27
N LEU A 41 -8.00 -6.42 -6.14
CA LEU A 41 -8.32 -7.84 -6.26
C LEU A 41 -8.77 -8.21 -7.67
N GLN A 42 -8.45 -9.42 -8.13
CA GLN A 42 -8.94 -9.95 -9.40
C GLN A 42 -10.42 -10.31 -9.29
N ASP A 43 -11.16 -10.11 -10.38
CA ASP A 43 -12.57 -10.49 -10.42
C ASP A 43 -12.71 -12.01 -10.29
N GLY A 44 -13.48 -12.46 -9.29
CA GLY A 44 -13.75 -13.89 -9.05
C GLY A 44 -12.68 -14.66 -8.27
N ASP A 45 -11.53 -14.04 -7.94
CA ASP A 45 -10.54 -14.61 -7.02
C ASP A 45 -10.27 -13.65 -5.86
N VAL A 46 -10.90 -13.93 -4.72
CA VAL A 46 -10.82 -13.12 -3.49
C VAL A 46 -9.39 -13.07 -2.92
N LEU A 47 -8.50 -13.97 -3.35
CA LEU A 47 -7.10 -14.02 -2.93
C LEU A 47 -6.13 -13.55 -4.02
N GLY A 48 -6.60 -13.42 -5.26
CA GLY A 48 -5.82 -12.99 -6.41
C GLY A 48 -5.65 -11.48 -6.40
N ILE A 49 -4.40 -11.00 -6.35
CA ILE A 49 -4.10 -9.57 -6.54
C ILE A 49 -3.91 -9.31 -8.04
N LYS A 50 -4.40 -8.18 -8.54
CA LYS A 50 -4.12 -7.71 -9.91
C LYS A 50 -2.62 -7.60 -10.17
N GLU A 51 -2.22 -7.86 -11.40
CA GLU A 51 -0.83 -7.67 -11.83
C GLU A 51 -0.53 -6.18 -12.09
N HIS A 52 0.76 -5.85 -12.17
CA HIS A 52 1.25 -4.52 -12.52
C HIS A 52 0.84 -3.37 -11.58
N LEU A 53 0.43 -3.66 -10.35
CA LEU A 53 0.17 -2.64 -9.33
C LEU A 53 1.44 -1.90 -8.92
N ILE A 54 1.33 -0.58 -8.81
CA ILE A 54 2.42 0.34 -8.50
C ILE A 54 2.23 0.89 -7.09
N ASP A 55 3.30 0.84 -6.29
CA ASP A 55 3.35 1.41 -4.94
C ASP A 55 3.07 2.93 -4.99
N GLU A 56 2.36 3.44 -4.00
CA GLU A 56 1.86 4.81 -3.87
C GLU A 56 0.83 5.28 -4.92
N LEU A 57 0.78 4.64 -6.09
CA LEU A 57 -0.21 4.92 -7.13
C LEU A 57 -1.50 4.13 -6.91
N ASP A 58 -1.39 2.81 -6.83
CA ASP A 58 -2.54 1.89 -6.74
C ASP A 58 -2.77 1.44 -5.30
N TYR A 59 -1.71 1.24 -4.52
CA TYR A 59 -1.79 0.84 -3.12
C TYR A 59 -0.80 1.59 -2.25
N ILE A 60 -1.04 1.60 -0.94
CA ILE A 60 -0.10 2.03 0.09
C ILE A 60 0.32 0.83 0.92
N LEU A 61 1.59 0.78 1.33
CA LEU A 61 2.08 -0.20 2.30
C LEU A 61 1.99 0.33 3.72
N LEU A 62 1.22 -0.35 4.56
CA LEU A 62 1.18 -0.07 6.00
C LEU A 62 1.95 -1.11 6.82
N PRO A 63 2.63 -0.70 7.90
CA PRO A 63 3.09 -1.62 8.92
C PRO A 63 1.89 -2.29 9.62
N ALA A 64 2.13 -3.40 10.31
CA ALA A 64 1.08 -4.16 10.99
C ALA A 64 0.27 -3.30 11.97
N ASP A 65 0.94 -2.45 12.75
CA ASP A 65 0.25 -1.58 13.71
C ASP A 65 -0.67 -0.55 13.04
N GLY A 66 -0.25 -0.01 11.89
CA GLY A 66 -1.08 0.91 11.10
C GLY A 66 -2.31 0.21 10.54
N TRP A 67 -2.12 -0.99 9.98
CA TRP A 67 -3.23 -1.83 9.51
C TRP A 67 -4.23 -2.17 10.61
N ASN A 68 -3.74 -2.64 11.76
CA ASN A 68 -4.60 -3.04 12.88
C ASN A 68 -5.43 -1.87 13.42
N LYS A 69 -4.88 -0.65 13.41
CA LYS A 69 -5.63 0.55 13.78
C LYS A 69 -6.76 0.85 12.80
N LEU A 70 -6.48 0.85 11.49
CA LEU A 70 -7.52 1.07 10.48
C LEU A 70 -8.64 0.04 10.59
N LEU A 71 -8.28 -1.24 10.76
CA LEU A 71 -9.25 -2.31 10.91
C LEU A 71 -10.11 -2.14 12.16
N SER A 72 -9.53 -1.71 13.28
CA SER A 72 -10.26 -1.43 14.52
C SER A 72 -11.21 -0.24 14.41
N TRP A 73 -10.88 0.76 13.58
CA TRP A 73 -11.67 1.99 13.47
C TRP A 73 -12.76 1.91 12.41
N TYR A 74 -12.47 1.27 11.28
CA TYR A 74 -13.34 1.29 10.10
C TYR A 74 -13.87 -0.11 9.74
N GLY A 75 -13.23 -1.18 10.21
CA GLY A 75 -13.52 -2.53 9.75
C GLY A 75 -12.98 -2.80 8.34
N LEU A 76 -13.31 -3.97 7.81
CA LEU A 76 -12.97 -4.42 6.47
C LEU A 76 -14.26 -4.65 5.68
N SER A 77 -14.25 -4.33 4.39
CA SER A 77 -15.39 -4.59 3.51
C SER A 77 -15.80 -6.07 3.56
N PRO A 78 -17.11 -6.38 3.65
CA PRO A 78 -17.59 -7.75 3.80
C PRO A 78 -17.05 -8.70 2.72
N GLY A 79 -16.59 -9.87 3.14
CA GLY A 79 -16.07 -10.91 2.24
C GLY A 79 -14.63 -10.69 1.76
N GLN A 80 -13.96 -9.61 2.17
CA GLN A 80 -12.53 -9.43 1.91
C GLN A 80 -11.67 -9.98 3.05
N GLU A 81 -10.43 -10.32 2.72
CA GLU A 81 -9.39 -10.74 3.67
C GLU A 81 -8.20 -9.76 3.65
N PRO A 82 -7.46 -9.60 4.78
CA PRO A 82 -6.29 -8.73 4.83
C PRO A 82 -5.19 -9.13 3.82
N ILE A 83 -4.70 -8.15 3.05
CA ILE A 83 -3.64 -8.39 2.06
C ILE A 83 -2.25 -8.22 2.71
N ALA A 84 -1.74 -9.29 3.33
CA ALA A 84 -0.41 -9.31 3.94
C ALA A 84 0.71 -9.58 2.90
N ARG A 85 1.80 -8.82 2.98
CA ARG A 85 3.02 -9.04 2.18
C ARG A 85 4.26 -9.03 3.07
N LYS A 86 5.20 -9.93 2.77
CA LYS A 86 6.50 -10.01 3.44
C LYS A 86 7.52 -9.20 2.65
N VAL A 87 8.16 -8.24 3.32
CA VAL A 87 9.30 -7.51 2.75
C VAL A 87 10.47 -8.48 2.55
N ARG A 88 11.04 -8.51 1.34
CA ARG A 88 12.28 -9.22 1.06
C ARG A 88 13.36 -8.18 0.74
N GLN A 89 14.53 -8.30 1.35
CA GLN A 89 15.68 -7.46 0.97
C GLN A 89 16.11 -7.81 -0.45
N ARG A 90 16.27 -6.79 -1.30
CA ARG A 90 16.96 -6.98 -2.59
C ARG A 90 18.47 -7.04 -2.31
N PRO A 91 19.20 -8.05 -2.82
CA PRO A 91 20.65 -8.07 -2.69
C PRO A 91 21.26 -6.87 -3.43
N ARG A 92 22.25 -6.22 -2.80
CA ARG A 92 22.97 -5.09 -3.37
C ARG A 92 23.77 -5.58 -4.58
N VAL A 93 23.52 -5.01 -5.76
CA VAL A 93 24.36 -5.27 -6.94
C VAL A 93 25.70 -4.56 -6.72
N THR A 94 26.75 -5.31 -6.41
CA THR A 94 28.12 -4.77 -6.37
C THR A 94 28.62 -4.59 -7.80
N PRO A 95 29.15 -3.42 -8.20
CA PRO A 95 29.81 -3.26 -9.48
C PRO A 95 31.01 -4.22 -9.56
N LYS A 96 31.09 -5.06 -10.60
CA LYS A 96 32.27 -5.89 -10.85
C LYS A 96 33.43 -4.97 -11.20
N THR A 97 34.39 -4.81 -10.30
CA THR A 97 35.68 -4.17 -10.61
C THR A 97 36.40 -5.07 -11.62
N HIS A 98 36.51 -4.62 -12.86
CA HIS A 98 37.39 -5.27 -13.83
C HIS A 98 38.83 -4.99 -13.41
N ARG A 99 39.51 -5.98 -12.83
CA ARG A 99 40.96 -5.89 -12.64
C ARG A 99 41.60 -6.13 -14.00
N HIS A 100 42.24 -5.10 -14.56
CA HIS A 100 43.19 -5.27 -15.65
C HIS A 100 44.32 -6.18 -15.16
N VAL A 101 44.45 -7.37 -15.75
CA VAL A 101 45.64 -8.20 -15.60
C VAL A 101 46.59 -7.78 -16.72
N THR A 102 47.64 -7.03 -16.37
CA THR A 102 48.76 -6.83 -17.30
C THR A 102 49.63 -8.07 -17.25
N VAL A 103 49.66 -8.83 -18.35
CA VAL A 103 50.71 -9.84 -18.57
C VAL A 103 52.01 -9.07 -18.78
N LYS A 104 53.01 -9.33 -17.94
CA LYS A 104 54.38 -8.90 -18.20
C LYS A 104 55.07 -10.02 -18.99
N ASP A 105 55.74 -9.63 -20.07
CA ASP A 105 56.56 -10.48 -20.93
C ASP A 105 57.70 -11.17 -20.17
#